data_AF-D7C6I9-F1
#
_entry.id   AF-D7C6I9-F1
#
_cell.length_a   1.000
_cell.length_b   1.000
_cell.length_c   1.000
_cell.angle_alpha   90.00
_cell.angle_beta   90.00
_cell.angle_gamma   90.00
#
_symmetry.space_group_name_H-M   'P 1'
#
loop_
_entity.id
_entity.type
_entity.pdbx_description
1 polymer ?
#
loop_
_entity_poly.entity_id
_entity_poly.type
_entity_poly.pdbx_seq_one_letter_code
_entity_poly.pdbx_strand_id
1 'polypeptide(L)'
;MRDFPAITADRVRELADQWDAVREGRSKDEADRLVRDCAERLTAEPTGELAYLWTLGLLMTAEHTGWLTGDGVEGVALVALDAADSALRDHACGHQRHPYEDDLDERHDHLARLLPLLRNGSSEAEDEQWHDAATKEQWLCPRNIAGYARVAIDIIDPGTVADVPPRLPLIDVRKAAHLRSILWDYPHVDPAYELFEHAAALRAHPDGDSRAGLVVILHAACWYAVSGRIRGKWVLDEMIGALEAVLPALGDEPCAHRDGEHPETGDDPAALATVGVHLLSPGGRGVYERRGGIEGWHTPLAGWLCPAFLAGLARETLDQLLAGRDKLFGSRDTAHLDAEYLLADGRIDIDTLTTTYRQSWVTEHDELVQNAALWAARRYAAGAGDEGERAALLLLACWAVDGVVVDLPTSVLGVLEEIFVTIDLAPLHEPCPHPGEHPWQGLERIAGRGYGVAGNPDALIGAHLNHFCAPGDFEAPDEPFAPDAWSCPRHLAERVRDALDALYEVKENDANGANGANDA
;
A
#
# COMPACT_ATOMS: atom_id res chain seq x y z
N MET A 1 29.57 20.74 40.39
CA MET A 1 28.84 21.75 39.60
C MET A 1 29.73 22.19 38.46
N ARG A 2 29.41 21.79 37.22
CA ARG A 2 29.98 22.45 36.03
C ARG A 2 29.27 23.81 35.93
N ASP A 3 30.04 24.88 35.83
CA ASP A 3 29.51 26.24 35.70
C ASP A 3 29.02 26.42 34.26
N PHE A 4 27.70 26.36 34.04
CA PHE A 4 27.13 26.58 32.72
C PHE A 4 26.92 28.09 32.52
N PRO A 5 27.40 28.68 31.41
CA PRO A 5 27.15 30.09 31.12
C PRO A 5 25.64 30.37 31.05
N ALA A 6 25.23 31.56 31.49
CA ALA A 6 23.83 31.98 31.46
C ALA A 6 23.23 31.82 30.05
N ILE A 7 22.14 31.05 29.93
CA ILE A 7 21.47 30.81 28.65
C ILE A 7 20.60 32.03 28.30
N THR A 8 20.98 32.72 27.24
CA THR A 8 20.27 33.88 26.68
C THR A 8 19.12 33.44 25.76
N ALA A 9 18.18 34.33 25.47
CA ALA A 9 17.08 34.05 24.54
C ALA A 9 17.57 33.70 23.13
N ASP A 10 18.65 34.32 22.65
CA ASP A 10 19.24 33.98 21.35
C ASP A 10 19.84 32.57 21.33
N ARG A 11 20.43 32.13 22.44
CA ARG A 11 20.90 30.74 22.56
C ARG A 11 19.73 29.75 22.63
N VAL A 12 18.63 30.11 23.28
CA VAL A 12 17.40 29.28 23.27
C VAL A 12 16.85 29.15 21.85
N ARG A 13 16.85 30.22 21.06
CA ARG A 13 16.44 30.17 19.65
C ARG A 13 17.32 29.20 18.84
N GLU A 14 18.63 29.32 18.98
CA GLU A 14 19.57 28.43 18.29
C GLU A 14 19.36 26.95 18.67
N LEU A 15 19.11 26.65 19.95
CA LEU A 15 18.80 25.29 20.41
C LEU A 15 17.46 24.79 19.87
N ALA A 16 16.43 25.63 19.92
CA ALA A 16 15.10 25.30 19.41
C ALA A 16 15.16 24.96 17.90
N ASP A 17 15.87 25.77 17.11
CA ASP A 17 16.09 25.51 15.68
C ASP A 17 16.87 24.20 15.45
N GLN A 18 17.85 23.88 16.31
CA GLN A 18 18.60 22.64 16.22
C GLN A 18 17.74 21.40 16.50
N TRP A 19 16.87 21.48 17.50
CA TRP A 19 15.95 20.40 17.86
C TRP A 19 14.84 20.22 16.82
N ASP A 20 14.27 21.31 16.30
CA ASP A 20 13.27 21.22 15.22
C ASP A 20 13.87 20.59 13.96
N ALA A 21 15.12 20.93 13.62
CA ALA A 21 15.84 20.30 12.52
C ALA A 21 16.11 18.79 12.71
N VAL A 22 16.07 18.26 13.94
CA VAL A 22 16.14 16.80 14.16
C VAL A 22 14.93 16.12 13.51
N ARG A 23 13.75 16.71 13.65
CA ARG A 23 12.52 16.22 13.05
C ARG A 23 12.52 16.31 11.52
N GLU A 24 13.20 17.32 10.97
CA GLU A 24 13.36 17.52 9.52
C GLU A 24 14.40 16.60 8.85
N GLY A 25 15.00 15.65 9.58
CA GLY A 25 15.90 14.65 9.00
C GLY A 25 17.40 14.98 9.12
N ARG A 26 17.82 15.58 10.24
CA ARG A 26 19.24 15.74 10.60
C ARG A 26 19.97 14.37 10.62
N SER A 27 21.28 14.39 10.38
CA SER A 27 22.11 13.18 10.51
C SER A 27 21.98 12.55 11.91
N LYS A 28 21.91 11.21 11.95
CA LYS A 28 21.71 10.42 13.17
C LYS A 28 22.69 10.79 14.30
N ASP A 29 23.98 10.87 13.99
CA ASP A 29 25.03 11.19 14.98
C ASP A 29 24.92 12.61 15.57
N GLU A 30 24.39 13.56 14.80
CA GLU A 30 24.15 14.91 15.31
C GLU A 30 22.90 14.96 16.19
N ALA A 31 21.82 14.31 15.77
CA ALA A 31 20.60 14.18 16.56
C ALA A 31 20.87 13.48 17.91
N ASP A 32 21.59 12.35 17.90
CA ASP A 32 21.98 11.61 19.11
C ASP A 32 22.81 12.47 20.09
N ARG A 33 23.68 13.36 19.57
CA ARG A 33 24.45 14.29 20.41
C ARG A 33 23.57 15.34 21.06
N LEU A 34 22.57 15.87 20.34
CA LEU A 34 21.62 16.84 20.89
C LEU A 34 20.75 16.22 21.99
N VAL A 35 20.27 14.99 21.78
CA VAL A 35 19.49 14.25 22.79
C VAL A 35 20.33 14.01 24.05
N ARG A 36 21.58 13.56 23.90
CA ARG A 36 22.50 13.35 25.04
C ARG A 36 22.78 14.65 25.81
N ASP A 37 23.05 15.78 25.13
CA ASP A 37 23.28 17.07 25.81
C ASP A 37 22.04 17.50 26.61
N CYS A 38 20.83 17.34 26.06
CA CYS A 38 19.60 17.64 26.79
C CYS A 38 19.44 16.75 28.02
N ALA A 39 19.62 15.44 27.85
CA ALA A 39 19.47 14.48 28.93
C ALA A 39 20.51 14.65 30.05
N GLU A 40 21.78 14.92 29.70
CA GLU A 40 22.84 15.21 30.68
C GLU A 40 22.52 16.45 31.51
N ARG A 41 22.02 17.51 30.88
CA ARG A 41 21.68 18.77 31.56
C ARG A 41 20.44 18.64 32.42
N LEU A 42 19.42 17.94 31.95
CA LEU A 42 18.20 17.67 32.71
C LEU A 42 18.50 16.76 33.92
N THR A 43 19.34 15.74 33.75
CA THR A 43 19.76 14.85 34.84
C THR A 43 20.55 15.59 35.92
N ALA A 44 21.40 16.54 35.52
CA ALA A 44 22.19 17.32 36.47
C ALA A 44 21.32 18.22 37.36
N GLU A 45 20.26 18.81 36.82
CA GLU A 45 19.38 19.75 37.52
C GLU A 45 17.89 19.54 37.16
N PRO A 46 17.27 18.43 37.59
CA PRO A 46 15.89 18.10 37.21
C PRO A 46 14.84 19.07 37.77
N THR A 47 15.19 19.83 38.81
CA THR A 47 14.38 20.92 39.38
C THR A 47 14.97 22.30 39.15
N GLY A 48 15.97 22.42 38.27
CA GLY A 48 16.64 23.69 37.96
C GLY A 48 15.73 24.65 37.21
N GLU A 49 16.08 25.94 37.21
CA GLU A 49 15.35 27.00 36.48
C GLU A 49 15.22 26.69 34.98
N LEU A 50 16.16 25.92 34.43
CA LEU A 50 16.20 25.52 33.02
C LEU A 50 15.65 24.11 32.75
N ALA A 51 15.07 23.42 33.74
CA ALA A 51 14.52 22.08 33.56
C ALA A 51 13.44 22.05 32.46
N TYR A 52 12.64 23.12 32.34
CA TYR A 52 11.65 23.26 31.26
C TYR A 52 12.28 23.19 29.87
N LEU A 53 13.42 23.85 29.68
CA LEU A 53 14.08 23.98 28.39
C LEU A 53 14.58 22.62 27.91
N TRP A 54 15.24 21.86 28.80
CA TRP A 54 15.76 20.54 28.45
C TRP A 54 14.67 19.49 28.31
N THR A 55 13.61 19.57 29.12
CA THR A 55 12.44 18.68 28.98
C THR A 55 11.76 18.90 27.63
N LEU A 56 11.53 20.15 27.24
CA LEU A 56 10.94 20.48 25.94
C LEU A 56 11.89 20.16 24.77
N GLY A 57 13.21 20.28 24.95
CA GLY A 57 14.18 19.81 23.95
C GLY A 57 14.14 18.29 23.74
N LEU A 58 14.01 17.51 24.83
CA LEU A 58 13.81 16.06 24.74
C LEU A 58 12.45 15.71 24.12
N LEU A 59 11.39 16.49 24.41
CA LEU A 59 10.10 16.33 23.75
C LEU A 59 10.20 16.56 22.23
N MET A 60 10.85 17.64 21.81
CA MET A 60 11.06 17.99 20.39
C MET A 60 11.90 16.95 19.63
N THR A 61 12.70 16.16 20.36
CA THR A 61 13.56 15.11 19.79
C THR A 61 13.10 13.69 20.12
N ALA A 62 11.92 13.54 20.75
CA ALA A 62 11.43 12.27 21.25
C ALA A 62 11.17 11.26 20.12
N GLU A 63 10.64 11.73 18.99
CA GLU A 63 10.39 10.91 17.80
C GLU A 63 11.67 10.29 17.23
N HIS A 64 12.73 11.08 17.09
CA HIS A 64 14.05 10.55 16.73
C HIS A 64 14.54 9.55 17.78
N THR A 65 14.33 9.89 19.06
CA THR A 65 14.84 9.12 20.19
C THR A 65 14.28 7.70 20.24
N GLY A 66 12.98 7.53 20.05
CA GLY A 66 12.31 6.23 20.10
C GLY A 66 12.48 5.36 18.84
N TRP A 67 13.03 5.89 17.74
CA TRP A 67 13.01 5.19 16.44
C TRP A 67 14.34 5.13 15.69
N LEU A 68 15.20 6.14 15.81
CA LEU A 68 16.35 6.33 14.92
C LEU A 68 17.68 6.45 15.67
N THR A 69 17.71 6.21 16.98
CA THR A 69 18.90 6.40 17.81
C THR A 69 19.96 5.30 17.66
N GLY A 70 21.21 5.64 17.97
CA GLY A 70 22.26 4.67 18.24
C GLY A 70 22.15 4.11 19.66
N ASP A 71 22.78 2.95 19.89
CA ASP A 71 22.75 2.22 21.15
C ASP A 71 22.92 3.15 22.39
N GLY A 72 21.96 3.10 23.30
CA GLY A 72 22.02 3.72 24.62
C GLY A 72 21.57 5.19 24.72
N VAL A 73 21.17 5.86 23.64
CA VAL A 73 20.62 7.23 23.72
C VAL A 73 19.24 7.22 24.38
N GLU A 74 18.38 6.31 23.96
CA GLU A 74 17.02 6.11 24.48
C GLU A 74 17.01 6.00 26.01
N GLY A 75 17.79 5.07 26.57
CA GLY A 75 17.86 4.85 28.00
C GLY A 75 18.33 6.08 28.80
N VAL A 76 19.25 6.88 28.25
CA VAL A 76 19.72 8.11 28.92
C VAL A 76 18.63 9.19 28.89
N ALA A 77 17.89 9.32 27.79
CA ALA A 77 16.76 10.24 27.70
C ALA A 77 15.63 9.84 28.66
N LEU A 78 15.26 8.56 28.70
CA LEU A 78 14.22 8.03 29.60
C LEU A 78 14.57 8.28 31.07
N VAL A 79 15.82 8.02 31.49
CA VAL A 79 16.28 8.30 32.86
C VAL A 79 16.19 9.79 33.20
N ALA A 80 16.57 10.68 32.27
CA ALA A 80 16.51 12.12 32.50
C ALA A 80 15.06 12.64 32.63
N LEU A 81 14.16 12.14 31.78
CA LEU A 81 12.74 12.49 31.79
C LEU A 81 12.04 11.97 33.04
N ASP A 82 12.31 10.73 33.46
CA ASP A 82 11.76 10.15 34.69
C ASP A 82 12.22 10.92 35.93
N ALA A 83 13.49 11.36 35.95
CA ALA A 83 14.02 12.20 37.03
C ALA A 83 13.30 13.56 37.11
N ALA A 84 13.03 14.19 35.96
CA ALA A 84 12.30 15.46 35.90
C ALA A 84 10.83 15.29 36.34
N ASP A 85 10.14 14.26 35.83
CA ASP A 85 8.78 13.95 36.24
C ASP A 85 8.69 13.67 37.74
N SER A 86 9.50 12.74 38.26
CA SER A 86 9.54 12.39 39.68
C SER A 86 9.79 13.60 40.58
N ALA A 87 10.66 14.53 40.16
CA ALA A 87 11.00 15.69 40.96
C ALA A 87 9.94 16.80 40.90
N LEU A 88 9.22 16.95 39.78
CA LEU A 88 8.33 18.09 39.53
C LEU A 88 6.83 17.76 39.68
N ARG A 89 6.43 16.48 39.56
CA ARG A 89 5.02 16.04 39.51
C ARG A 89 4.17 16.49 40.71
N ASP A 90 4.73 16.41 41.91
CA ASP A 90 4.01 16.69 43.16
C ASP A 90 4.04 18.17 43.58
N HIS A 91 4.61 19.05 42.76
CA HIS A 91 4.59 20.49 43.02
C HIS A 91 3.17 21.04 42.88
N ALA A 92 2.69 21.68 43.94
CA ALA A 92 1.38 22.33 43.94
C ALA A 92 1.40 23.56 43.01
N CYS A 93 0.35 23.72 42.20
CA CYS A 93 0.11 24.90 41.38
C CYS A 93 -1.36 25.32 41.40
N GLY A 94 -1.63 26.60 41.16
CA GLY A 94 -3.00 27.14 41.11
C GLY A 94 -3.71 26.98 39.76
N HIS A 95 -3.04 26.40 38.75
CA HIS A 95 -3.58 26.28 37.40
C HIS A 95 -4.66 25.19 37.33
N GLN A 96 -5.79 25.51 36.68
CA GLN A 96 -6.88 24.55 36.47
C GLN A 96 -6.60 23.56 35.34
N ARG A 97 -5.78 23.96 34.35
CA ARG A 97 -5.39 23.17 33.18
C ARG A 97 -3.94 23.45 32.83
N HIS A 98 -3.31 22.48 32.18
CA HIS A 98 -1.92 22.56 31.75
C HIS A 98 -1.77 22.34 30.25
N PRO A 99 -0.87 23.07 29.57
CA PRO A 99 -0.59 22.89 28.15
C PRO A 99 -0.35 21.44 27.70
N TYR A 100 0.29 20.58 28.50
CA TYR A 100 0.52 19.18 28.13
C TYR A 100 -0.76 18.33 28.00
N GLU A 101 -1.88 18.81 28.55
CA GLU A 101 -3.19 18.12 28.54
C GLU A 101 -3.96 18.35 27.22
N ASP A 102 -3.57 19.34 26.43
CA ASP A 102 -4.18 19.67 25.14
C ASP A 102 -3.65 18.77 24.00
N ASP A 103 -4.13 18.94 22.77
CA ASP A 103 -3.59 18.20 21.62
C ASP A 103 -2.17 18.69 21.31
N LEU A 104 -1.19 17.79 21.46
CA LEU A 104 0.21 18.12 21.25
C LEU A 104 0.55 18.15 19.76
N ASP A 105 -0.15 17.41 18.91
CA ASP A 105 0.16 17.33 17.48
C ASP A 105 0.08 18.73 16.84
N GLU A 106 -0.95 19.51 17.23
CA GLU A 106 -1.12 20.90 16.78
C GLU A 106 -0.10 21.87 17.42
N ARG A 107 0.45 21.55 18.59
CA ARG A 107 1.38 22.42 19.34
C ARG A 107 2.85 22.12 19.10
N HIS A 108 3.18 20.91 18.66
CA HIS A 108 4.56 20.47 18.47
C HIS A 108 5.27 21.35 17.44
N ASP A 109 4.58 21.70 16.35
CA ASP A 109 5.03 22.63 15.30
C ASP A 109 5.30 24.06 15.76
N HIS A 110 4.85 24.42 16.96
CA HIS A 110 4.98 25.77 17.51
C HIS A 110 6.01 25.87 18.63
N LEU A 111 6.49 24.74 19.18
CA LEU A 111 7.43 24.73 20.30
C LEU A 111 8.72 25.48 19.98
N ALA A 112 9.26 25.33 18.77
CA ALA A 112 10.48 26.00 18.34
C ALA A 112 10.36 27.55 18.42
N ARG A 113 9.16 28.06 18.12
CA ARG A 113 8.85 29.50 18.19
C ARG A 113 8.57 29.98 19.61
N LEU A 114 7.95 29.14 20.44
CA LEU A 114 7.55 29.51 21.82
C LEU A 114 8.73 29.54 22.79
N LEU A 115 9.69 28.63 22.65
CA LEU A 115 10.81 28.48 23.59
C LEU A 115 11.61 29.78 23.82
N PRO A 116 12.01 30.55 22.78
CA PRO A 116 12.70 31.82 22.99
C PRO A 116 11.85 32.87 23.71
N LEU A 117 10.53 32.87 23.48
CA LEU A 117 9.59 33.80 24.11
C LEU A 117 9.42 33.50 25.61
N LEU A 118 9.51 32.23 26.03
CA LEU A 118 9.51 31.86 27.44
C LEU A 118 10.73 32.42 28.21
N ARG A 119 11.85 32.69 27.52
CA ARG A 119 13.09 33.18 28.14
C ARG A 119 13.33 34.69 27.98
N ASN A 120 12.53 35.40 27.20
CA ASN A 120 12.80 36.80 26.85
C ASN A 120 12.60 37.80 28.00
N GLY A 121 12.02 37.36 29.13
CA GLY A 121 11.83 38.17 30.33
C GLY A 121 10.63 39.13 30.29
N SER A 122 9.92 39.21 29.16
CA SER A 122 8.68 39.97 29.02
C SER A 122 7.48 39.16 29.53
N SER A 123 6.53 39.80 30.20
CA SER A 123 5.24 39.17 30.50
C SER A 123 4.43 38.91 29.22
N GLU A 124 3.42 38.05 29.28
CA GLU A 124 2.53 37.77 28.16
C GLU A 124 1.78 39.02 27.65
N ALA A 125 1.50 40.00 28.52
CA ALA A 125 0.85 41.25 28.13
C ALA A 125 1.79 42.22 27.39
N GLU A 126 3.10 42.07 27.59
CA GLU A 126 4.14 42.92 26.99
C GLU A 126 4.74 42.31 25.72
N ASP A 127 4.51 41.01 25.49
CA ASP A 127 5.08 40.26 24.37
C ASP A 127 4.09 40.12 23.22
N GLU A 128 4.16 41.04 22.26
CA GLU A 128 3.29 41.06 21.07
C GLU A 128 3.41 39.78 20.22
N GLN A 129 4.49 39.00 20.38
CA GLN A 129 4.69 37.73 19.66
C GLN A 129 4.05 36.53 20.36
N TRP A 130 3.55 36.71 21.59
CA TRP A 130 2.86 35.66 22.35
C TRP A 130 1.41 35.51 21.86
N HIS A 131 1.14 34.42 21.13
CA HIS A 131 -0.19 34.10 20.60
C HIS A 131 -0.72 32.74 21.06
N ASP A 132 -0.23 32.24 22.21
CA ASP A 132 -0.72 30.99 22.81
C ASP A 132 -1.87 31.26 23.80
N ALA A 133 -2.83 30.34 23.86
CA ALA A 133 -3.96 30.44 24.78
C ALA A 133 -3.56 30.25 26.26
N ALA A 134 -2.47 29.54 26.52
CA ALA A 134 -1.88 29.41 27.84
C ALA A 134 -0.89 30.56 28.13
N THR A 135 -0.75 30.92 29.40
CA THR A 135 0.21 31.94 29.83
C THR A 135 1.63 31.38 29.91
N LYS A 136 2.64 32.26 29.87
CA LYS A 136 4.03 31.86 30.10
C LYS A 136 4.24 31.16 31.45
N GLU A 137 3.51 31.59 32.49
CA GLU A 137 3.51 30.95 33.81
C GLU A 137 2.96 29.51 33.76
N GLN A 138 1.90 29.26 32.99
CA GLN A 138 1.37 27.91 32.79
C GLN A 138 2.38 27.00 32.08
N TRP A 139 3.09 27.54 31.09
CA TRP A 139 4.14 26.81 30.37
C TRP A 139 5.32 26.43 31.27
N LEU A 140 5.77 27.35 32.12
CA LEU A 140 6.89 27.17 33.04
C LEU A 140 6.52 26.46 34.36
N CYS A 141 5.22 26.17 34.57
CA CYS A 141 4.72 25.48 35.75
C CYS A 141 5.42 24.11 35.93
N PRO A 142 5.99 23.79 37.11
CA PRO A 142 6.61 22.48 37.39
C PRO A 142 5.74 21.28 37.01
N ARG A 143 4.43 21.35 37.30
CA ARG A 143 3.47 20.29 36.96
C ARG A 143 3.29 20.12 35.45
N ASN A 144 3.37 21.21 34.69
CA ASN A 144 3.32 21.17 33.22
C ASN A 144 4.60 20.53 32.66
N ILE A 145 5.77 20.87 33.22
CA ILE A 145 7.05 20.29 32.81
C ILE A 145 7.09 18.78 33.10
N ALA A 146 6.63 18.34 34.28
CA ALA A 146 6.46 16.92 34.58
C ALA A 146 5.50 16.24 33.58
N GLY A 147 4.41 16.91 33.22
CA GLY A 147 3.48 16.44 32.18
C GLY A 147 4.16 16.24 30.83
N TYR A 148 4.93 17.22 30.35
CA TYR A 148 5.69 17.09 29.11
C TYR A 148 6.80 16.02 29.19
N ALA A 149 7.41 15.83 30.35
CA ALA A 149 8.36 14.75 30.55
C ALA A 149 7.69 13.38 30.34
N ARG A 150 6.50 13.17 30.93
CA ARG A 150 5.70 11.96 30.67
C ARG A 150 5.31 11.82 29.21
N VAL A 151 4.90 12.91 28.56
CA VAL A 151 4.57 12.86 27.13
C VAL A 151 5.78 12.43 26.30
N ALA A 152 6.97 12.95 26.56
CA ALA A 152 8.18 12.55 25.86
C ALA A 152 8.52 11.07 26.13
N ILE A 153 8.34 10.59 27.38
CA ILE A 153 8.48 9.17 27.71
C ILE A 153 7.50 8.33 26.90
N ASP A 154 6.23 8.72 26.79
CA ASP A 154 5.23 8.00 25.98
C ASP A 154 5.55 7.98 24.48
N ILE A 155 6.22 9.01 23.96
CA ILE A 155 6.66 8.99 22.55
C ILE A 155 7.85 8.03 22.35
N ILE A 156 8.77 7.98 23.32
CA ILE A 156 9.97 7.14 23.26
C ILE A 156 9.63 5.68 23.54
N ASP A 157 8.79 5.42 24.54
CA ASP A 157 8.38 4.09 25.03
C ASP A 157 6.85 4.07 25.23
N PRO A 158 6.07 3.89 24.14
CA PRO A 158 4.61 4.03 24.14
C PRO A 158 3.87 3.16 25.15
N GLY A 159 2.95 3.78 25.89
CA GLY A 159 2.06 3.10 26.84
C GLY A 159 2.68 2.82 28.21
N THR A 160 3.90 3.30 28.49
CA THR A 160 4.57 3.10 29.79
C THR A 160 4.19 4.12 30.85
N VAL A 161 3.58 5.24 30.47
CA VAL A 161 3.14 6.29 31.39
C VAL A 161 1.62 6.46 31.37
N ALA A 162 1.05 6.69 32.55
CA ALA A 162 -0.34 7.10 32.72
C ALA A 162 -0.45 8.64 32.73
N ASP A 163 -1.69 9.14 32.72
CA ASP A 163 -2.02 10.56 32.91
C ASP A 163 -1.40 11.51 31.86
N VAL A 164 -1.29 11.02 30.62
CA VAL A 164 -1.01 11.84 29.43
C VAL A 164 -2.16 11.68 28.43
N PRO A 165 -2.43 12.69 27.59
CA PRO A 165 -3.39 12.52 26.51
C PRO A 165 -2.97 11.36 25.61
N PRO A 166 -3.92 10.51 25.15
CA PRO A 166 -3.61 9.40 24.27
C PRO A 166 -3.03 9.92 22.95
N ARG A 167 -2.07 9.16 22.39
CA ARG A 167 -1.40 9.47 21.12
C ARG A 167 -1.31 8.24 20.24
N LEU A 168 -1.25 8.49 18.93
CA LEU A 168 -0.94 7.45 17.96
C LEU A 168 0.58 7.35 17.84
N PRO A 169 1.20 6.19 18.09
CA PRO A 169 2.64 6.02 17.89
C PRO A 169 3.07 6.45 16.47
N LEU A 170 4.24 7.06 16.33
CA LEU A 170 4.71 7.57 15.03
C LEU A 170 4.75 6.47 13.95
N ILE A 171 5.11 5.25 14.34
CA ILE A 171 5.07 4.11 13.42
C ILE A 171 3.68 3.84 12.88
N ASP A 172 2.65 4.00 13.71
CA ASP A 172 1.28 3.82 13.31
C ASP A 172 0.83 4.99 12.42
N VAL A 173 1.26 6.24 12.70
CA VAL A 173 1.04 7.38 11.80
C VAL A 173 1.61 7.11 10.39
N ARG A 174 2.83 6.56 10.31
CA ARG A 174 3.47 6.19 9.03
C ARG A 174 2.72 5.06 8.32
N LYS A 175 2.34 4.00 9.04
CA LYS A 175 1.52 2.91 8.50
C LYS A 175 0.21 3.43 7.91
N ALA A 176 -0.49 4.34 8.60
CA ALA A 176 -1.70 4.96 8.07
C ALA A 176 -1.42 5.72 6.76
N ALA A 177 -0.30 6.44 6.67
CA ALA A 177 0.10 7.13 5.43
C ALA A 177 0.46 6.15 4.30
N HIS A 178 1.20 5.08 4.59
CA HIS A 178 1.54 4.04 3.63
C HIS A 178 0.27 3.36 3.09
N LEU A 179 -0.60 2.88 3.98
CA LEU A 179 -1.86 2.24 3.61
C LEU A 179 -2.75 3.17 2.79
N ARG A 180 -2.86 4.46 3.16
CA ARG A 180 -3.58 5.44 2.34
C ARG A 180 -2.98 5.61 0.95
N SER A 181 -1.65 5.66 0.83
CA SER A 181 -0.99 5.79 -0.48
C SER A 181 -1.25 4.57 -1.38
N ILE A 182 -1.26 3.36 -0.79
CA ILE A 182 -1.60 2.11 -1.48
C ILE A 182 -3.06 2.13 -1.92
N LEU A 183 -3.98 2.43 -1.00
CA LEU A 183 -5.43 2.33 -1.24
C LEU A 183 -5.99 3.46 -2.12
N TRP A 184 -5.22 4.52 -2.33
CA TRP A 184 -5.52 5.54 -3.33
C TRP A 184 -4.76 5.34 -4.66
N ASP A 185 -4.08 4.20 -4.80
CA ASP A 185 -3.37 3.78 -6.01
C ASP A 185 -2.18 4.67 -6.41
N TYR A 186 -1.50 5.24 -5.41
CA TYR A 186 -0.22 5.95 -5.55
C TYR A 186 0.78 5.52 -4.47
N PRO A 187 1.16 4.23 -4.43
CA PRO A 187 1.97 3.70 -3.34
C PRO A 187 3.34 4.39 -3.25
N HIS A 188 3.70 4.81 -2.03
CA HIS A 188 5.05 5.32 -1.70
C HIS A 188 5.99 4.24 -1.13
N VAL A 189 5.44 3.06 -0.86
CA VAL A 189 6.14 1.86 -0.38
C VAL A 189 5.67 0.66 -1.20
N ASP A 190 6.38 -0.46 -1.14
CA ASP A 190 5.94 -1.69 -1.81
C ASP A 190 4.65 -2.23 -1.15
N PRO A 191 3.50 -2.24 -1.86
CA PRO A 191 2.25 -2.76 -1.32
C PRO A 191 2.32 -4.22 -0.89
N ALA A 192 3.12 -5.05 -1.57
CA ALA A 192 3.22 -6.48 -1.29
C ALA A 192 3.81 -6.72 0.10
N TYR A 193 4.90 -6.03 0.43
CA TYR A 193 5.54 -6.14 1.74
C TYR A 193 4.69 -5.53 2.85
N GLU A 194 4.11 -4.34 2.65
CA GLU A 194 3.29 -3.69 3.68
C GLU A 194 2.07 -4.56 4.06
N LEU A 195 1.36 -5.13 3.08
CA LEU A 195 0.22 -6.03 3.36
C LEU A 195 0.66 -7.37 3.96
N PHE A 196 1.79 -7.92 3.52
CA PHE A 196 2.35 -9.12 4.11
C PHE A 196 2.72 -8.94 5.58
N GLU A 197 3.39 -7.85 5.94
CA GLU A 197 3.79 -7.57 7.33
C GLU A 197 2.57 -7.50 8.27
N HIS A 198 1.48 -6.88 7.82
CA HIS A 198 0.22 -6.89 8.58
C HIS A 198 -0.39 -8.28 8.73
N ALA A 199 -0.41 -9.08 7.65
CA ALA A 199 -0.90 -10.45 7.70
C ALA A 199 -0.04 -11.34 8.61
N ALA A 200 1.29 -11.27 8.47
CA ALA A 200 2.24 -12.01 9.28
C ALA A 200 2.13 -11.64 10.76
N ALA A 201 1.97 -10.35 11.09
CA ALA A 201 1.74 -9.90 12.46
C ALA A 201 0.44 -10.49 13.06
N LEU A 202 -0.64 -10.54 12.28
CA LEU A 202 -1.91 -11.12 12.73
C LEU A 202 -1.77 -12.63 12.95
N ARG A 203 -1.10 -13.32 12.02
CA ARG A 203 -0.88 -14.76 12.11
C ARG A 203 0.03 -15.15 13.28
N ALA A 204 1.03 -14.34 13.60
CA ALA A 204 1.91 -14.57 14.74
C ALA A 204 1.18 -14.39 16.08
N HIS A 205 0.22 -13.46 16.13
CA HIS A 205 -0.50 -13.09 17.35
C HIS A 205 -2.03 -13.00 17.13
N PRO A 206 -2.70 -14.13 16.82
CA PRO A 206 -4.13 -14.13 16.49
C PRO A 206 -5.04 -13.80 17.68
N ASP A 207 -4.50 -13.80 18.91
CA ASP A 207 -5.18 -13.42 20.16
C ASP A 207 -4.66 -12.09 20.74
N GLY A 208 -3.77 -11.39 20.02
CA GLY A 208 -3.11 -10.19 20.52
C GLY A 208 -3.99 -8.95 20.59
N ASP A 209 -3.56 -7.95 21.36
CA ASP A 209 -4.27 -6.67 21.54
C ASP A 209 -4.42 -5.85 20.24
N SER A 210 -3.61 -6.15 19.22
CA SER A 210 -3.64 -5.52 17.89
C SER A 210 -4.59 -6.22 16.91
N ARG A 211 -5.17 -7.37 17.28
CA ARG A 211 -6.01 -8.21 16.42
C ARG A 211 -7.10 -7.45 15.69
N ALA A 212 -7.86 -6.62 16.42
CA ALA A 212 -8.95 -5.85 15.84
C ALA A 212 -8.47 -4.93 14.72
N GLY A 213 -7.36 -4.22 14.95
CA GLY A 213 -6.77 -3.33 13.95
C GLY A 213 -6.27 -4.08 12.72
N LEU A 214 -5.59 -5.20 12.91
CA LEU A 214 -5.07 -6.00 11.80
C LEU A 214 -6.19 -6.60 10.94
N VAL A 215 -7.27 -7.12 11.53
CA VAL A 215 -8.42 -7.63 10.77
C VAL A 215 -9.07 -6.50 9.94
N VAL A 216 -9.24 -5.31 10.52
CA VAL A 216 -9.79 -4.15 9.81
C VAL A 216 -8.86 -3.69 8.67
N ILE A 217 -7.54 -3.67 8.88
CA ILE A 217 -6.56 -3.34 7.84
C ILE A 217 -6.62 -4.35 6.68
N LEU A 218 -6.63 -5.65 6.98
CA LEU A 218 -6.69 -6.68 5.93
C LEU A 218 -7.99 -6.60 5.13
N HIS A 219 -9.12 -6.33 5.79
CA HIS A 219 -10.39 -6.11 5.10
C HIS A 219 -10.34 -4.88 4.19
N ALA A 220 -9.87 -3.75 4.72
CA ALA A 220 -9.73 -2.51 3.94
C ALA A 220 -8.82 -2.71 2.70
N ALA A 221 -7.75 -3.49 2.84
CA ALA A 221 -6.80 -3.74 1.76
C ALA A 221 -7.19 -4.87 0.80
N CYS A 222 -8.25 -5.62 1.09
CA CYS A 222 -8.64 -6.82 0.36
C CYS A 222 -8.86 -6.55 -1.14
N TRP A 223 -9.61 -5.49 -1.48
CA TRP A 223 -9.90 -5.14 -2.87
C TRP A 223 -8.60 -4.89 -3.67
N TYR A 224 -7.61 -4.25 -3.05
CA TYR A 224 -6.32 -3.94 -3.68
C TYR A 224 -5.53 -5.23 -3.89
N ALA A 225 -5.49 -6.10 -2.87
CA ALA A 225 -4.82 -7.39 -2.92
C ALA A 225 -5.36 -8.29 -4.04
N VAL A 226 -6.68 -8.31 -4.26
CA VAL A 226 -7.32 -9.14 -5.30
C VAL A 226 -7.41 -8.47 -6.67
N SER A 227 -6.95 -7.21 -6.80
CA SER A 227 -7.06 -6.45 -8.05
C SER A 227 -6.09 -6.89 -9.15
N GLY A 228 -5.06 -7.68 -8.81
CA GLY A 228 -3.98 -8.05 -9.72
C GLY A 228 -2.78 -7.09 -9.70
N ARG A 229 -2.87 -5.97 -8.95
CA ARG A 229 -1.72 -5.06 -8.73
C ARG A 229 -0.58 -5.72 -7.96
N ILE A 230 -0.89 -6.64 -7.06
CA ILE A 230 0.08 -7.47 -6.36
C ILE A 230 0.20 -8.81 -7.07
N ARG A 231 1.35 -9.06 -7.68
CA ARG A 231 1.64 -10.30 -8.44
C ARG A 231 2.16 -11.45 -7.57
N GLY A 232 2.56 -11.14 -6.33
CA GLY A 232 3.05 -12.13 -5.37
C GLY A 232 1.94 -12.96 -4.75
N LYS A 233 1.78 -14.23 -5.20
CA LYS A 233 0.83 -15.19 -4.59
C LYS A 233 1.03 -15.34 -3.07
N TRP A 234 2.27 -15.24 -2.61
CA TRP A 234 2.64 -15.35 -1.20
C TRP A 234 1.95 -14.32 -0.31
N VAL A 235 1.62 -13.13 -0.82
CA VAL A 235 0.89 -12.10 -0.07
C VAL A 235 -0.54 -12.56 0.22
N LEU A 236 -1.26 -13.01 -0.80
CA LEU A 236 -2.63 -13.53 -0.64
C LEU A 236 -2.63 -14.78 0.24
N ASP A 237 -1.67 -15.69 0.04
CA ASP A 237 -1.51 -16.89 0.88
C ASP A 237 -1.30 -16.53 2.36
N GLU A 238 -0.51 -15.49 2.65
CA GLU A 238 -0.28 -15.02 4.02
C GLU A 238 -1.54 -14.34 4.61
N MET A 239 -2.20 -13.46 3.85
CA MET A 239 -3.45 -12.83 4.28
C MET A 239 -4.55 -13.87 4.58
N ILE A 240 -4.70 -14.88 3.71
CA ILE A 240 -5.62 -16.01 3.91
C ILE A 240 -5.24 -16.77 5.18
N GLY A 241 -3.97 -17.17 5.32
CA GLY A 241 -3.51 -17.90 6.49
C GLY A 241 -3.66 -17.13 7.81
N ALA A 242 -3.52 -15.81 7.79
CA ALA A 242 -3.74 -14.94 8.93
C ALA A 242 -5.22 -14.91 9.35
N LEU A 243 -6.14 -14.80 8.40
CA LEU A 243 -7.58 -14.81 8.66
C LEU A 243 -8.07 -16.20 9.12
N GLU A 244 -7.56 -17.28 8.52
CA GLU A 244 -7.83 -18.65 8.99
C GLU A 244 -7.34 -18.85 10.44
N ALA A 245 -6.19 -18.27 10.80
CA ALA A 245 -5.63 -18.36 12.15
C ALA A 245 -6.41 -17.54 13.19
N VAL A 246 -6.96 -16.38 12.81
CA VAL A 246 -7.69 -15.49 13.74
C VAL A 246 -9.14 -15.92 13.98
N LEU A 247 -9.79 -16.58 13.02
CA LEU A 247 -11.21 -16.95 13.13
C LEU A 247 -11.53 -17.79 14.38
N PRO A 248 -10.75 -18.83 14.74
CA PRO A 248 -10.97 -19.58 15.98
C PRO A 248 -10.91 -18.74 17.26
N ALA A 249 -10.05 -17.71 17.27
CA ALA A 249 -9.85 -16.80 18.40
C ALA A 249 -11.00 -15.79 18.60
N LEU A 250 -11.75 -15.50 17.53
CA LEU A 250 -12.90 -14.58 17.58
C LEU A 250 -14.19 -15.28 18.03
N GLY A 251 -14.27 -16.60 17.84
CA GLY A 251 -15.43 -17.42 18.20
C GLY A 251 -16.66 -17.20 17.31
N ASP A 252 -17.71 -17.99 17.59
CA ASP A 252 -18.98 -17.95 16.84
C ASP A 252 -20.15 -17.45 17.72
N GLU A 253 -19.87 -16.95 18.92
CA GLU A 253 -20.92 -16.48 19.82
C GLU A 253 -21.52 -15.15 19.34
N PRO A 254 -22.86 -15.02 19.37
CA PRO A 254 -23.51 -13.75 19.06
C PRO A 254 -23.15 -12.70 20.14
N CYS A 255 -22.95 -11.45 19.72
CA CYS A 255 -22.70 -10.36 20.65
C CYS A 255 -23.99 -9.72 21.16
N ALA A 256 -23.90 -9.02 22.30
CA ALA A 256 -25.02 -8.31 22.89
C ALA A 256 -25.34 -6.95 22.23
N HIS A 257 -24.53 -6.52 21.26
CA HIS A 257 -24.74 -5.27 20.52
C HIS A 257 -26.04 -5.31 19.71
N ARG A 258 -26.71 -4.17 19.61
CA ARG A 258 -27.92 -3.98 18.81
C ARG A 258 -27.58 -3.67 17.36
N ASP A 259 -28.57 -3.79 16.47
CA ASP A 259 -28.46 -3.33 15.09
C ASP A 259 -28.05 -1.85 15.05
N GLY A 260 -27.01 -1.54 14.28
CA GLY A 260 -26.42 -0.20 14.19
C GLY A 260 -25.41 0.17 15.29
N GLU A 261 -25.14 -0.72 16.26
CA GLU A 261 -24.05 -0.53 17.23
C GLU A 261 -22.69 -1.05 16.71
N HIS A 262 -22.70 -1.89 15.67
CA HIS A 262 -21.50 -2.24 14.93
C HIS A 262 -21.13 -1.17 13.91
N PRO A 263 -19.83 -1.01 13.61
CA PRO A 263 -19.38 -0.08 12.58
C PRO A 263 -19.88 -0.45 11.19
N GLU A 264 -20.15 0.56 10.38
CA GLU A 264 -20.26 0.43 8.93
C GLU A 264 -18.84 0.56 8.35
N THR A 265 -18.47 -0.33 7.42
CA THR A 265 -17.14 -0.35 6.80
C THR A 265 -16.97 0.73 5.72
N GLY A 266 -18.06 1.30 5.22
CA GLY A 266 -18.08 2.41 4.26
C GLY A 266 -17.43 2.09 2.90
N ASP A 267 -17.46 3.07 2.00
CA ASP A 267 -16.90 2.95 0.64
C ASP A 267 -15.48 3.56 0.51
N ASP A 268 -14.87 4.00 1.62
CA ASP A 268 -13.50 4.54 1.66
C ASP A 268 -12.55 3.58 2.39
N PRO A 269 -11.90 2.66 1.65
CA PRO A 269 -10.92 1.74 2.21
C PRO A 269 -9.76 2.43 2.92
N ALA A 270 -9.30 3.60 2.44
CA ALA A 270 -8.15 4.29 3.00
C ALA A 270 -8.46 4.85 4.40
N ALA A 271 -9.67 5.37 4.56
CA ALA A 271 -10.14 5.84 5.85
C ALA A 271 -10.46 4.66 6.81
N LEU A 272 -10.98 3.53 6.30
CA LEU A 272 -11.13 2.30 7.09
C LEU A 272 -9.79 1.72 7.57
N ALA A 273 -8.77 1.69 6.71
CA ALA A 273 -7.42 1.28 7.09
C ALA A 273 -6.83 2.19 8.18
N THR A 274 -7.11 3.50 8.11
CA THR A 274 -6.70 4.46 9.15
C THR A 274 -7.36 4.14 10.50
N VAL A 275 -8.65 3.74 10.52
CA VAL A 275 -9.29 3.24 11.74
C VAL A 275 -8.58 1.98 12.23
N GLY A 276 -8.31 1.02 11.36
CA GLY A 276 -7.58 -0.20 11.70
C GLY A 276 -6.22 0.08 12.36
N VAL A 277 -5.47 1.06 11.86
CA VAL A 277 -4.22 1.52 12.47
C VAL A 277 -4.41 2.06 13.89
N HIS A 278 -5.45 2.84 14.16
CA HIS A 278 -5.75 3.32 15.51
C HIS A 278 -6.07 2.17 16.48
N LEU A 279 -6.63 1.07 15.98
CA LEU A 279 -6.97 -0.09 16.81
C LEU A 279 -5.75 -0.96 17.16
N LEU A 280 -4.58 -0.75 16.54
CA LEU A 280 -3.37 -1.55 16.77
C LEU A 280 -2.81 -1.42 18.18
N SER A 281 -3.00 -0.27 18.83
CA SER A 281 -2.40 0.05 20.13
C SER A 281 -3.39 0.68 21.11
N PRO A 282 -3.18 0.54 22.43
CA PRO A 282 -4.00 1.25 23.42
C PRO A 282 -4.02 2.78 23.22
N GLY A 283 -2.88 3.37 22.87
CA GLY A 283 -2.76 4.80 22.58
C GLY A 283 -3.61 5.23 21.39
N GLY A 284 -3.54 4.48 20.28
CA GLY A 284 -4.37 4.74 19.11
C GLY A 284 -5.87 4.64 19.40
N ARG A 285 -6.28 3.65 20.22
CA ARG A 285 -7.68 3.52 20.66
C ARG A 285 -8.13 4.70 21.51
N GLY A 286 -7.27 5.19 22.39
CA GLY A 286 -7.55 6.41 23.17
C GLY A 286 -7.67 7.65 22.28
N VAL A 287 -6.87 7.78 21.21
CA VAL A 287 -7.01 8.86 20.22
C VAL A 287 -8.36 8.77 19.51
N TYR A 288 -8.74 7.57 19.07
CA TYR A 288 -10.02 7.31 18.42
C TYR A 288 -11.19 7.75 19.31
N GLU A 289 -11.21 7.35 20.58
CA GLU A 289 -12.25 7.75 21.53
C GLU A 289 -12.24 9.26 21.80
N ARG A 290 -11.07 9.86 22.01
CA ARG A 290 -10.92 11.30 22.34
C ARG A 290 -11.42 12.19 21.20
N ARG A 291 -11.10 11.84 19.96
CA ARG A 291 -11.50 12.61 18.77
C ARG A 291 -12.98 12.38 18.38
N GLY A 292 -13.71 11.52 19.10
CA GLY A 292 -15.13 11.21 18.83
C GLY A 292 -15.31 10.30 17.61
N GLY A 293 -14.29 9.46 17.37
CA GLY A 293 -13.87 8.93 16.08
C GLY A 293 -13.44 10.04 15.13
N ILE A 294 -12.47 9.74 14.28
CA ILE A 294 -11.84 10.70 13.33
C ILE A 294 -12.95 11.38 12.50
N GLU A 295 -12.72 12.55 11.90
CA GLU A 295 -13.65 13.28 10.99
C GLU A 295 -14.76 12.41 10.34
N GLY A 296 -15.95 12.34 10.96
CA GLY A 296 -17.12 11.60 10.44
C GLY A 296 -17.37 10.19 11.01
N TRP A 297 -16.48 9.63 11.82
CA TRP A 297 -16.57 8.29 12.39
C TRP A 297 -17.27 8.29 13.75
N HIS A 298 -18.60 8.23 13.82
CA HIS A 298 -19.33 8.31 15.11
C HIS A 298 -19.49 6.97 15.86
N THR A 299 -18.82 5.91 15.41
CA THR A 299 -19.03 4.57 15.98
C THR A 299 -18.29 4.40 17.32
N PRO A 300 -18.93 3.85 18.36
CA PRO A 300 -18.26 3.51 19.61
C PRO A 300 -17.11 2.51 19.41
N LEU A 301 -16.00 2.70 20.14
CA LEU A 301 -14.84 1.78 20.12
C LEU A 301 -15.24 0.32 20.42
N ALA A 302 -16.22 0.11 21.31
CA ALA A 302 -16.71 -1.22 21.66
C ALA A 302 -17.23 -2.03 20.45
N GLY A 303 -17.80 -1.35 19.44
CA GLY A 303 -18.23 -1.98 18.20
C GLY A 303 -17.06 -2.51 17.37
N TRP A 304 -16.00 -1.72 17.24
CA TRP A 304 -14.76 -2.12 16.54
C TRP A 304 -14.00 -3.26 17.22
N LEU A 305 -14.11 -3.36 18.55
CA LEU A 305 -13.47 -4.42 19.33
C LEU A 305 -14.35 -5.68 19.49
N CYS A 306 -15.57 -5.66 18.98
CA CYS A 306 -16.51 -6.77 19.11
C CYS A 306 -16.02 -8.02 18.36
N PRO A 307 -15.82 -9.17 19.04
CA PRO A 307 -15.35 -10.38 18.37
C PRO A 307 -16.30 -10.90 17.27
N ALA A 308 -17.62 -10.79 17.48
CA ALA A 308 -18.61 -11.22 16.50
C ALA A 308 -18.57 -10.36 15.21
N PHE A 309 -18.38 -9.05 15.34
CA PHE A 309 -18.19 -8.14 14.21
C PHE A 309 -16.92 -8.48 13.44
N LEU A 310 -15.80 -8.60 14.15
CA LEU A 310 -14.50 -8.95 13.56
C LEU A 310 -14.53 -10.33 12.88
N ALA A 311 -15.28 -11.30 13.43
CA ALA A 311 -15.44 -12.61 12.80
C ALA A 311 -16.24 -12.52 11.49
N GLY A 312 -17.29 -11.69 11.46
CA GLY A 312 -18.01 -11.40 10.22
C GLY A 312 -17.09 -10.80 9.16
N LEU A 313 -16.34 -9.76 9.55
CA LEU A 313 -15.39 -9.07 8.69
C LEU A 313 -14.29 -9.99 8.16
N ALA A 314 -13.74 -10.84 9.03
CA ALA A 314 -12.70 -11.78 8.68
C ALA A 314 -13.20 -12.86 7.69
N ARG A 315 -14.42 -13.38 7.86
CA ARG A 315 -15.00 -14.36 6.92
C ARG A 315 -15.26 -13.74 5.55
N GLU A 316 -15.85 -12.56 5.50
CA GLU A 316 -16.08 -11.85 4.24
C GLU A 316 -14.76 -11.59 3.50
N THR A 317 -13.76 -11.11 4.22
CA THR A 317 -12.42 -10.86 3.67
C THR A 317 -11.77 -12.15 3.18
N LEU A 318 -11.89 -13.24 3.94
CA LEU A 318 -11.36 -14.54 3.57
C LEU A 318 -12.01 -15.07 2.28
N ASP A 319 -13.33 -14.98 2.16
CA ASP A 319 -14.07 -15.40 0.95
C ASP A 319 -13.62 -14.59 -0.28
N GLN A 320 -13.46 -13.28 -0.14
CA GLN A 320 -12.96 -12.41 -1.22
C GLN A 320 -11.52 -12.76 -1.62
N LEU A 321 -10.62 -12.98 -0.65
CA LEU A 321 -9.23 -13.33 -0.91
C LEU A 321 -9.10 -14.72 -1.55
N LEU A 322 -9.90 -15.70 -1.13
CA LEU A 322 -9.93 -17.03 -1.76
C LEU A 322 -10.39 -16.92 -3.23
N ALA A 323 -11.49 -16.22 -3.49
CA ALA A 323 -11.97 -15.98 -4.85
C ALA A 323 -10.95 -15.22 -5.70
N GLY A 324 -10.32 -14.18 -5.13
CA GLY A 324 -9.26 -13.40 -5.80
C GLY A 324 -8.02 -14.23 -6.09
N ARG A 325 -7.58 -15.05 -5.13
CA ARG A 325 -6.45 -15.97 -5.31
C ARG A 325 -6.71 -16.97 -6.42
N ASP A 326 -7.89 -17.57 -6.45
CA ASP A 326 -8.26 -18.51 -7.51
C ASP A 326 -8.37 -17.80 -8.88
N LYS A 327 -8.92 -16.58 -8.92
CA LYS A 327 -8.96 -15.75 -10.14
C LYS A 327 -7.56 -15.42 -10.67
N LEU A 328 -6.63 -15.05 -9.79
CA LEU A 328 -5.30 -14.56 -10.16
C LEU A 328 -4.29 -15.70 -10.39
N PHE A 329 -4.35 -16.77 -9.60
CA PHE A 329 -3.34 -17.83 -9.56
C PHE A 329 -3.90 -19.26 -9.70
N GLY A 330 -5.22 -19.42 -9.73
CA GLY A 330 -5.87 -20.72 -9.86
C GLY A 330 -5.87 -21.26 -11.28
N SER A 331 -6.27 -22.52 -11.42
CA SER A 331 -6.48 -23.14 -12.73
C SER A 331 -7.79 -22.66 -13.35
N ARG A 332 -7.75 -22.20 -14.60
CA ARG A 332 -8.96 -21.83 -15.35
C ARG A 332 -9.41 -22.96 -16.26
N ASP A 333 -10.67 -23.38 -16.13
CA ASP A 333 -11.31 -24.30 -17.07
C ASP A 333 -11.84 -23.50 -18.27
N THR A 334 -11.36 -23.84 -19.47
CA THR A 334 -11.81 -23.24 -20.73
C THR A 334 -12.55 -24.24 -21.61
N ALA A 335 -12.80 -25.47 -21.15
CA ALA A 335 -13.39 -26.52 -21.99
C ALA A 335 -14.83 -26.18 -22.42
N HIS A 336 -15.55 -25.41 -21.62
CA HIS A 336 -16.91 -24.96 -21.95
C HIS A 336 -16.95 -24.02 -23.18
N LEU A 337 -15.84 -23.33 -23.49
CA LEU A 337 -15.76 -22.39 -24.60
C LEU A 337 -15.77 -23.07 -25.97
N ASP A 338 -15.62 -24.41 -26.04
CA ASP A 338 -15.89 -25.15 -27.28
C ASP A 338 -17.35 -24.99 -27.74
N ALA A 339 -18.31 -24.76 -26.83
CA ALA A 339 -19.70 -24.49 -27.18
C ALA A 339 -19.93 -23.07 -27.73
N GLU A 340 -18.99 -22.15 -27.50
CA GLU A 340 -19.08 -20.74 -27.88
C GLU A 340 -18.24 -20.42 -29.12
N TYR A 341 -17.03 -20.96 -29.20
CA TYR A 341 -16.04 -20.63 -30.23
C TYR A 341 -15.89 -21.70 -31.31
N LEU A 342 -16.75 -22.72 -31.34
CA LEU A 342 -16.81 -23.67 -32.45
C LEU A 342 -18.16 -23.62 -33.16
N LEU A 343 -18.09 -23.68 -34.47
CA LEU A 343 -19.23 -23.96 -35.33
C LEU A 343 -19.68 -25.42 -35.15
N ALA A 344 -20.91 -25.72 -35.56
CA ALA A 344 -21.49 -27.06 -35.45
C ALA A 344 -20.71 -28.14 -36.23
N ASP A 345 -19.89 -27.75 -37.20
CA ASP A 345 -19.01 -28.64 -37.97
C ASP A 345 -17.62 -28.85 -37.32
N GLY A 346 -17.36 -28.22 -36.18
CA GLY A 346 -16.12 -28.33 -35.41
C GLY A 346 -15.02 -27.33 -35.79
N ARG A 347 -15.24 -26.50 -36.81
CA ARG A 347 -14.35 -25.39 -37.16
C ARG A 347 -14.46 -24.24 -36.16
N ILE A 348 -13.43 -23.40 -36.09
CA ILE A 348 -13.46 -22.23 -35.21
C ILE A 348 -14.48 -21.19 -35.72
N ASP A 349 -15.27 -20.64 -34.81
CA ASP A 349 -16.06 -19.43 -35.06
C ASP A 349 -15.15 -18.21 -34.88
N ILE A 350 -14.39 -17.91 -35.92
CA ILE A 350 -13.36 -16.86 -35.90
C ILE A 350 -13.95 -15.46 -35.65
N ASP A 351 -15.18 -15.18 -36.11
CA ASP A 351 -15.79 -13.86 -35.93
C ASP A 351 -16.22 -13.63 -34.49
N THR A 352 -16.81 -14.64 -33.84
CA THR A 352 -17.12 -14.58 -32.41
C THR A 352 -15.85 -14.38 -31.58
N LEU A 353 -14.77 -15.09 -31.94
CA LEU A 353 -13.50 -15.02 -31.24
C LEU A 353 -12.81 -13.66 -31.42
N THR A 354 -12.66 -13.15 -32.65
CA THR A 354 -12.06 -11.82 -32.89
C THR A 354 -12.95 -10.69 -32.34
N THR A 355 -14.27 -10.86 -32.32
CA THR A 355 -15.19 -9.92 -31.65
C THR A 355 -14.94 -9.84 -30.15
N THR A 356 -14.69 -10.97 -29.50
CA THR A 356 -14.35 -11.02 -28.07
C THR A 356 -13.12 -10.14 -27.77
N TYR A 357 -12.07 -10.26 -28.59
CA TYR A 357 -10.86 -9.44 -28.45
C TYR A 357 -11.11 -7.95 -28.69
N ARG A 358 -11.90 -7.60 -29.72
CA ARG A 358 -12.26 -6.21 -30.06
C ARG A 358 -13.05 -5.49 -28.97
N GLN A 359 -13.83 -6.23 -28.17
CA GLN A 359 -14.70 -5.67 -27.13
C GLN A 359 -13.98 -5.39 -25.80
N SER A 360 -12.72 -5.83 -25.64
CA SER A 360 -11.89 -5.55 -24.46
C SER A 360 -11.84 -4.05 -24.10
N TRP A 361 -11.71 -3.17 -25.10
CA TRP A 361 -11.61 -1.72 -24.89
C TRP A 361 -12.89 -1.02 -24.41
N VAL A 362 -14.06 -1.67 -24.56
CA VAL A 362 -15.36 -1.01 -24.37
C VAL A 362 -16.03 -1.46 -23.06
N THR A 363 -15.56 -2.55 -22.45
CA THR A 363 -16.25 -3.19 -21.33
C THR A 363 -15.26 -3.81 -20.35
N GLU A 364 -15.61 -3.86 -19.06
CA GLU A 364 -14.86 -4.49 -17.96
C GLU A 364 -14.71 -6.04 -18.10
N HIS A 365 -14.68 -6.58 -19.33
CA HIS A 365 -14.66 -8.02 -19.63
C HIS A 365 -13.25 -8.57 -19.89
N ASP A 366 -12.25 -8.11 -19.14
CA ASP A 366 -10.87 -8.62 -19.24
C ASP A 366 -10.81 -10.15 -19.09
N GLU A 367 -11.70 -10.71 -18.27
CA GLU A 367 -11.78 -12.15 -18.05
C GLU A 367 -12.21 -12.95 -19.30
N LEU A 368 -13.09 -12.41 -20.14
CA LEU A 368 -13.51 -13.09 -21.37
C LEU A 368 -12.34 -13.20 -22.36
N VAL A 369 -11.59 -12.12 -22.54
CA VAL A 369 -10.42 -12.12 -23.43
C VAL A 369 -9.30 -13.00 -22.88
N GLN A 370 -9.06 -12.96 -21.57
CA GLN A 370 -8.12 -13.87 -20.89
C GLN A 370 -8.49 -15.35 -21.12
N ASN A 371 -9.77 -15.70 -20.99
CA ASN A 371 -10.23 -17.07 -21.17
C ASN A 371 -10.20 -17.50 -22.64
N ALA A 372 -10.52 -16.60 -23.57
CA ALA A 372 -10.39 -16.83 -25.00
C ALA A 372 -8.94 -17.07 -25.43
N ALA A 373 -7.99 -16.29 -24.88
CA ALA A 373 -6.56 -16.47 -25.13
C ALA A 373 -6.05 -17.82 -24.62
N LEU A 374 -6.42 -18.19 -23.39
CA LEU A 374 -6.10 -19.50 -22.83
C LEU A 374 -6.70 -20.64 -23.65
N TRP A 375 -7.95 -20.50 -24.06
CA TRP A 375 -8.62 -21.48 -24.91
C TRP A 375 -7.89 -21.65 -26.24
N ALA A 376 -7.55 -20.54 -26.91
CA ALA A 376 -6.86 -20.56 -28.20
C ALA A 376 -5.48 -21.22 -28.10
N ALA A 377 -4.69 -20.84 -27.09
CA ALA A 377 -3.37 -21.42 -26.86
C ALA A 377 -3.43 -22.93 -26.58
N ARG A 378 -4.35 -23.37 -25.70
CA ARG A 378 -4.52 -24.80 -25.38
C ARG A 378 -4.95 -25.61 -26.59
N ARG A 379 -5.85 -25.06 -27.41
CA ARG A 379 -6.34 -25.72 -28.63
C ARG A 379 -5.25 -25.84 -29.68
N TYR A 380 -4.42 -24.80 -29.84
CA TYR A 380 -3.20 -24.85 -30.66
C TYR A 380 -2.25 -25.95 -30.16
N ALA A 381 -1.96 -26.00 -28.85
CA ALA A 381 -1.05 -26.98 -28.25
C ALA A 381 -1.57 -28.43 -28.38
N ALA A 382 -2.88 -28.63 -28.29
CA ALA A 382 -3.55 -29.92 -28.55
C ALA A 382 -3.50 -30.32 -30.03
N GLY A 383 -3.14 -29.39 -30.91
CA GLY A 383 -3.01 -29.59 -32.34
C GLY A 383 -4.33 -29.72 -33.09
N ALA A 384 -5.40 -29.13 -32.57
CA ALA A 384 -6.71 -29.14 -33.18
C ALA A 384 -6.80 -28.15 -34.35
N GLY A 385 -7.68 -28.47 -35.31
CA GLY A 385 -7.90 -27.67 -36.52
C GLY A 385 -6.91 -27.95 -37.65
N ASP A 386 -7.17 -27.35 -38.81
CA ASP A 386 -6.25 -27.38 -39.94
C ASP A 386 -5.09 -26.37 -39.77
N GLU A 387 -4.17 -26.31 -40.75
CA GLU A 387 -3.00 -25.43 -40.68
C GLU A 387 -3.37 -23.93 -40.55
N GLY A 388 -4.46 -23.50 -41.21
CA GLY A 388 -4.93 -22.12 -41.15
C GLY A 388 -5.55 -21.79 -39.80
N GLU A 389 -6.42 -22.66 -39.29
CA GLU A 389 -7.01 -22.51 -37.96
C GLU A 389 -5.94 -22.52 -36.86
N ARG A 390 -4.94 -23.39 -36.98
CA ARG A 390 -3.82 -23.45 -36.03
C ARG A 390 -3.00 -22.16 -36.05
N ALA A 391 -2.71 -21.60 -37.22
CA ALA A 391 -2.02 -20.32 -37.32
C ALA A 391 -2.84 -19.20 -36.65
N ALA A 392 -4.15 -19.15 -36.89
CA ALA A 392 -5.03 -18.15 -36.28
C ALA A 392 -5.12 -18.28 -34.76
N LEU A 393 -5.26 -19.50 -34.22
CA LEU A 393 -5.28 -19.76 -32.78
C LEU A 393 -3.99 -19.28 -32.09
N LEU A 394 -2.84 -19.54 -32.71
CA LEU A 394 -1.55 -19.05 -32.19
C LEU A 394 -1.47 -17.52 -32.21
N LEU A 395 -1.88 -16.91 -33.32
CA LEU A 395 -1.85 -15.45 -33.48
C LEU A 395 -2.79 -14.75 -32.48
N LEU A 396 -3.97 -15.32 -32.20
CA LEU A 396 -4.89 -14.83 -31.18
C LEU A 396 -4.29 -14.94 -29.76
N ALA A 397 -3.59 -16.03 -29.47
CA ALA A 397 -2.89 -16.19 -28.20
C ALA A 397 -1.77 -15.14 -28.04
N CYS A 398 -0.96 -14.89 -29.08
CA CYS A 398 0.06 -13.84 -29.07
C CYS A 398 -0.56 -12.45 -28.93
N TRP A 399 -1.65 -12.17 -29.66
CA TRP A 399 -2.35 -10.88 -29.60
C TRP A 399 -2.83 -10.52 -28.18
N ALA A 400 -3.24 -11.51 -27.38
CA ALA A 400 -3.63 -11.25 -25.99
C ALA A 400 -2.48 -10.75 -25.11
N VAL A 401 -1.24 -11.12 -25.43
CA VAL A 401 -0.03 -10.72 -24.69
C VAL A 401 0.52 -9.40 -25.21
N ASP A 402 0.55 -9.25 -26.54
CA ASP A 402 1.12 -8.06 -27.20
C ASP A 402 0.19 -6.84 -27.13
N GLY A 403 -1.11 -7.07 -26.93
CA GLY A 403 -2.08 -6.02 -26.73
C GLY A 403 -1.89 -5.36 -25.37
N VAL A 404 -1.55 -4.06 -25.35
CA VAL A 404 -1.43 -3.16 -24.18
C VAL A 404 -2.77 -2.99 -23.40
N VAL A 405 -3.75 -3.86 -23.63
CA VAL A 405 -5.17 -3.66 -23.34
C VAL A 405 -5.63 -4.46 -22.13
N VAL A 406 -4.98 -5.61 -21.85
CA VAL A 406 -5.45 -6.53 -20.81
C VAL A 406 -4.33 -6.80 -19.82
N ASP A 407 -4.55 -6.44 -18.56
CA ASP A 407 -3.74 -6.90 -17.45
C ASP A 407 -3.97 -8.42 -17.27
N LEU A 408 -3.11 -9.23 -17.90
CA LEU A 408 -3.20 -10.68 -17.79
C LEU A 408 -2.77 -11.13 -16.38
N PRO A 409 -3.56 -11.93 -15.66
CA PRO A 409 -3.18 -12.47 -14.36
C PRO A 409 -2.15 -13.58 -14.52
N THR A 410 -1.38 -13.85 -13.45
CA THR A 410 -0.32 -14.86 -13.44
C THR A 410 -0.80 -16.25 -13.86
N SER A 411 -2.04 -16.62 -13.51
CA SER A 411 -2.69 -17.86 -13.95
C SER A 411 -2.82 -18.00 -15.47
N VAL A 412 -2.97 -16.88 -16.18
CA VAL A 412 -3.04 -16.85 -17.64
C VAL A 412 -1.64 -16.80 -18.24
N LEU A 413 -0.79 -15.89 -17.73
CA LEU A 413 0.58 -15.70 -18.19
C LEU A 413 1.40 -16.99 -18.15
N GLY A 414 1.32 -17.75 -17.05
CA GLY A 414 2.09 -18.99 -16.89
C GLY A 414 1.72 -20.07 -17.91
N VAL A 415 0.43 -20.21 -18.23
CA VAL A 415 -0.02 -21.20 -19.23
C VAL A 415 0.37 -20.78 -20.65
N LEU A 416 0.26 -19.49 -20.97
CA LEU A 416 0.68 -18.97 -22.27
C LEU A 416 2.18 -19.15 -22.48
N GLU A 417 2.99 -18.82 -21.47
CA GLU A 417 4.43 -19.04 -21.49
C GLU A 417 4.77 -20.53 -21.69
N GLU A 418 4.17 -21.42 -20.89
CA GLU A 418 4.38 -22.88 -20.99
C GLU A 418 4.13 -23.41 -22.40
N ILE A 419 3.16 -22.85 -23.12
CA ILE A 419 2.86 -23.22 -24.51
C ILE A 419 3.86 -22.57 -25.46
N PHE A 420 4.12 -21.27 -25.34
CA PHE A 420 4.98 -20.51 -26.23
C PHE A 420 6.42 -21.02 -26.24
N VAL A 421 6.97 -21.45 -25.09
CA VAL A 421 8.34 -21.99 -25.03
C VAL A 421 8.50 -23.33 -25.76
N THR A 422 7.41 -24.01 -26.13
CA THR A 422 7.46 -25.25 -26.91
C THR A 422 7.54 -25.02 -28.42
N ILE A 423 7.35 -23.78 -28.87
CA ILE A 423 7.30 -23.44 -30.30
C ILE A 423 8.72 -23.25 -30.82
N ASP A 424 9.00 -23.84 -31.97
CA ASP A 424 10.32 -23.74 -32.61
C ASP A 424 10.56 -22.33 -33.16
N LEU A 425 11.60 -21.67 -32.65
CA LEU A 425 12.03 -20.34 -33.08
C LEU A 425 13.15 -20.39 -34.14
N ALA A 426 13.63 -21.57 -34.55
CA ALA A 426 14.62 -21.69 -35.63
C ALA A 426 14.20 -20.99 -36.94
N PRO A 427 12.91 -20.96 -37.35
CA PRO A 427 12.47 -20.26 -38.56
C PRO A 427 12.79 -18.77 -38.61
N LEU A 428 13.09 -18.11 -37.47
CA LEU A 428 13.53 -16.71 -37.42
C LEU A 428 14.76 -16.43 -38.29
N HIS A 429 15.61 -17.43 -38.48
CA HIS A 429 16.88 -17.30 -39.21
C HIS A 429 16.79 -17.75 -40.67
N GLU A 430 15.62 -18.24 -41.09
CA GLU A 430 15.40 -18.72 -42.45
C GLU A 430 14.82 -17.61 -43.36
N PRO A 431 15.11 -17.64 -44.67
CA PRO A 431 14.45 -16.74 -45.61
C PRO A 431 12.96 -17.09 -45.74
N CYS A 432 12.09 -16.08 -45.84
CA CYS A 432 10.67 -16.31 -46.04
C CYS A 432 10.40 -17.00 -47.39
N PRO A 433 9.45 -17.96 -47.44
CA PRO A 433 9.09 -18.66 -48.68
C PRO A 433 8.23 -17.81 -49.63
N HIS A 434 7.72 -16.67 -49.15
CA HIS A 434 6.86 -15.77 -49.90
C HIS A 434 7.52 -14.39 -50.07
N PRO A 435 7.22 -13.68 -51.17
CA PRO A 435 7.56 -12.26 -51.29
C PRO A 435 6.62 -11.43 -50.41
N GLY A 436 7.12 -10.34 -49.82
CA GLY A 436 6.30 -9.37 -49.08
C GLY A 436 6.53 -9.33 -47.58
N GLU A 437 5.84 -8.41 -46.91
CA GLU A 437 5.89 -8.22 -45.45
C GLU A 437 5.01 -9.25 -44.72
N HIS A 438 5.34 -9.57 -43.47
CA HIS A 438 4.48 -10.39 -42.63
C HIS A 438 3.22 -9.63 -42.21
N PRO A 439 2.05 -10.29 -42.11
CA PRO A 439 0.77 -9.61 -41.92
C PRO A 439 0.73 -8.68 -40.71
N TRP A 440 1.26 -9.09 -39.55
CA TRP A 440 1.22 -8.26 -38.33
C TRP A 440 2.02 -6.96 -38.46
N GLN A 441 3.21 -7.01 -39.05
CA GLN A 441 4.02 -5.82 -39.35
C GLN A 441 3.31 -4.89 -40.35
N GLY A 442 2.67 -5.48 -41.35
CA GLY A 442 1.87 -4.72 -42.32
C GLY A 442 0.64 -4.06 -41.67
N LEU A 443 -0.03 -4.75 -40.75
CA LEU A 443 -1.18 -4.23 -40.00
C LEU A 443 -0.80 -3.07 -39.08
N GLU A 444 0.31 -3.18 -38.35
CA GLU A 444 0.85 -2.07 -37.55
C GLU A 444 1.17 -0.85 -38.42
N ARG A 445 1.75 -1.06 -39.60
CA ARG A 445 2.02 -0.01 -40.58
C ARG A 445 0.73 0.61 -41.12
N ILE A 446 -0.32 -0.17 -41.37
CA ILE A 446 -1.63 0.32 -41.83
C ILE A 446 -2.29 1.14 -40.71
N ALA A 447 -2.31 0.64 -39.49
CA ALA A 447 -2.86 1.33 -38.31
C ALA A 447 -2.11 2.63 -37.98
N GLY A 448 -0.77 2.62 -38.06
CA GLY A 448 0.10 3.78 -37.80
C GLY A 448 -0.08 4.95 -38.79
N ARG A 449 -0.75 4.75 -39.93
CA ARG A 449 -1.08 5.83 -40.89
C ARG A 449 -2.31 6.66 -40.52
N GLY A 450 -2.99 6.35 -39.41
CA GLY A 450 -4.31 6.94 -39.16
C GLY A 450 -4.82 6.90 -37.72
N TYR A 451 -4.02 7.32 -36.73
CA TYR A 451 -4.50 7.57 -35.35
C TYR A 451 -5.63 8.63 -35.26
N GLY A 452 -6.05 9.24 -36.37
CA GLY A 452 -7.12 10.24 -36.40
C GLY A 452 -8.33 9.96 -37.30
N VAL A 453 -8.35 8.95 -38.18
CA VAL A 453 -9.41 8.86 -39.22
C VAL A 453 -9.90 7.45 -39.62
N ALA A 454 -9.33 6.33 -39.16
CA ALA A 454 -9.85 5.00 -39.56
C ALA A 454 -9.70 3.90 -38.49
N GLY A 455 -10.76 3.67 -37.71
CA GLY A 455 -11.01 2.41 -36.99
C GLY A 455 -10.16 2.11 -35.75
N ASN A 456 -10.70 1.26 -34.88
CA ASN A 456 -9.94 0.60 -33.80
C ASN A 456 -8.94 -0.39 -34.46
N PRO A 457 -7.61 -0.34 -34.17
CA PRO A 457 -6.62 -1.29 -34.69
C PRO A 457 -7.04 -2.77 -34.56
N ASP A 458 -7.76 -3.10 -33.50
CA ASP A 458 -8.28 -4.45 -33.27
C ASP A 458 -9.37 -4.85 -34.27
N ALA A 459 -10.13 -3.87 -34.77
CA ALA A 459 -11.12 -4.10 -35.83
C ALA A 459 -10.45 -4.45 -37.15
N LEU A 460 -9.29 -3.86 -37.43
CA LEU A 460 -8.49 -4.20 -38.60
C LEU A 460 -7.91 -5.60 -38.46
N ILE A 461 -7.25 -5.91 -37.33
CA ILE A 461 -6.70 -7.25 -37.05
C ILE A 461 -7.80 -8.32 -37.17
N GLY A 462 -8.94 -8.10 -36.52
CA GLY A 462 -10.08 -9.03 -36.56
C GLY A 462 -10.60 -9.27 -37.98
N ALA A 463 -10.79 -8.21 -38.78
CA ALA A 463 -11.27 -8.36 -40.15
C ALA A 463 -10.30 -9.19 -41.03
N HIS A 464 -8.99 -8.97 -40.90
CA HIS A 464 -8.00 -9.74 -41.64
C HIS A 464 -7.91 -11.20 -41.19
N LEU A 465 -7.98 -11.48 -39.89
CA LEU A 465 -8.01 -12.85 -39.37
C LEU A 465 -9.28 -13.60 -39.78
N ASN A 466 -10.44 -12.94 -39.74
CA ASN A 466 -11.71 -13.51 -40.19
C ASN A 466 -11.63 -13.94 -41.66
N HIS A 467 -11.14 -13.06 -42.55
CA HIS A 467 -10.96 -13.38 -43.96
C HIS A 467 -9.91 -14.47 -44.20
N PHE A 468 -8.81 -14.49 -43.44
CA PHE A 468 -7.80 -15.54 -43.53
C PHE A 468 -8.37 -16.92 -43.18
N CYS A 469 -9.14 -17.04 -42.08
CA CYS A 469 -9.69 -18.32 -41.63
C CYS A 469 -10.87 -18.80 -42.47
N ALA A 470 -11.70 -17.87 -42.95
CA ALA A 470 -12.93 -18.19 -43.66
C ALA A 470 -13.16 -17.23 -44.85
N PRO A 471 -12.33 -17.29 -45.90
CA PRO A 471 -12.38 -16.33 -47.02
C PRO A 471 -13.68 -16.39 -47.83
N GLY A 472 -14.46 -17.47 -47.72
CA GLY A 472 -15.78 -17.60 -48.34
C GLY A 472 -16.92 -16.97 -47.55
N ASP A 473 -16.70 -16.74 -46.25
CA ASP A 473 -17.71 -16.24 -45.32
C ASP A 473 -17.52 -14.74 -44.99
N PHE A 474 -16.30 -14.21 -45.19
CA PHE A 474 -15.95 -12.80 -44.92
C PHE A 474 -15.37 -12.10 -46.15
N GLU A 475 -15.78 -10.85 -46.37
CA GLU A 475 -15.26 -9.99 -47.42
C GLU A 475 -13.75 -9.72 -47.24
N ALA A 476 -13.02 -9.64 -48.35
CA ALA A 476 -11.59 -9.36 -48.32
C ALA A 476 -11.37 -7.91 -47.81
N PRO A 477 -10.49 -7.71 -46.82
CA PRO A 477 -10.16 -6.37 -46.33
C PRO A 477 -9.37 -5.58 -47.39
N ASP A 478 -9.30 -4.26 -47.21
CA ASP A 478 -8.41 -3.41 -47.97
C ASP A 478 -6.94 -3.83 -47.75
N GLU A 479 -6.15 -3.96 -48.82
CA GLU A 479 -4.77 -4.50 -48.77
C GLU A 479 -4.68 -5.92 -48.12
N PRO A 480 -5.34 -6.96 -48.67
CA PRO A 480 -5.33 -8.28 -48.06
C PRO A 480 -3.95 -8.95 -48.19
N PHE A 481 -3.53 -9.66 -47.15
CA PHE A 481 -2.31 -10.47 -47.17
C PHE A 481 -2.58 -11.86 -47.76
N ALA A 482 -1.59 -12.44 -48.42
CA ALA A 482 -1.68 -13.78 -48.96
C ALA A 482 -1.76 -14.83 -47.82
N PRO A 483 -2.51 -15.94 -47.98
CA PRO A 483 -2.67 -16.95 -46.93
C PRO A 483 -1.36 -17.59 -46.45
N ASP A 484 -0.38 -17.73 -47.35
CA ASP A 484 0.97 -18.25 -47.04
C ASP A 484 1.81 -17.28 -46.19
N ALA A 485 1.48 -15.99 -46.18
CA ALA A 485 2.11 -15.01 -45.29
C ALA A 485 1.61 -15.13 -43.83
N TRP A 486 0.34 -15.48 -43.63
CA TRP A 486 -0.26 -15.71 -42.30
C TRP A 486 0.24 -16.99 -41.65
N SER A 487 0.41 -18.04 -42.45
CA SER A 487 0.92 -19.36 -42.00
C SER A 487 2.44 -19.49 -42.07
N CYS A 488 3.16 -18.42 -42.46
CA CYS A 488 4.61 -18.43 -42.57
C CYS A 488 5.28 -18.83 -41.24
N PRO A 489 6.11 -19.88 -41.19
CA PRO A 489 6.76 -20.31 -39.94
C PRO A 489 7.60 -19.21 -39.28
N ARG A 490 8.26 -18.38 -40.10
CA ARG A 490 9.01 -17.23 -39.58
C ARG A 490 8.10 -16.17 -38.97
N HIS A 491 6.96 -15.89 -39.59
CA HIS A 491 5.98 -14.95 -39.03
C HIS A 491 5.48 -15.42 -37.67
N LEU A 492 5.07 -16.68 -37.55
CA LEU A 492 4.58 -17.26 -36.30
C LEU A 492 5.68 -17.25 -35.22
N ALA A 493 6.91 -17.60 -35.58
CA ALA A 493 8.05 -17.53 -34.65
C ALA A 493 8.37 -16.09 -34.20
N GLU A 494 8.24 -15.09 -35.10
CA GLU A 494 8.38 -13.67 -34.74
C GLU A 494 7.35 -13.26 -33.69
N ARG A 495 6.07 -13.64 -33.87
CA ARG A 495 5.01 -13.31 -32.91
C ARG A 495 5.19 -13.99 -31.55
N VAL A 496 5.62 -15.25 -31.55
CA VAL A 496 5.88 -15.97 -30.30
C VAL A 496 7.06 -15.38 -29.55
N ARG A 497 8.13 -14.98 -30.25
CA ARG A 497 9.25 -14.28 -29.63
C ARG A 497 8.79 -12.96 -29.00
N ASP A 498 8.07 -12.13 -29.75
CA ASP A 498 7.59 -10.84 -29.24
C ASP A 498 6.70 -11.02 -28.00
N ALA A 499 5.80 -12.00 -28.02
CA ALA A 499 4.97 -12.35 -26.87
C ALA A 499 5.80 -12.86 -25.67
N LEU A 500 6.81 -13.71 -25.89
CA LEU A 500 7.71 -14.17 -24.83
C LEU A 500 8.52 -13.03 -24.23
N ASP A 501 9.01 -12.10 -25.05
CA ASP A 501 9.75 -10.92 -24.59
C ASP A 501 8.85 -10.05 -23.69
N ALA A 502 7.59 -9.83 -24.08
CA ALA A 502 6.60 -9.12 -23.25
C ALA A 502 6.29 -9.86 -21.93
N LEU A 503 6.16 -11.20 -21.95
CA LEU A 503 5.97 -12.00 -20.73
C LEU A 503 7.17 -11.89 -19.78
N TYR A 504 8.39 -11.88 -20.31
CA TYR A 504 9.60 -11.75 -19.51
C TYR A 504 9.79 -10.35 -18.95
N GLU A 505 9.43 -9.30 -19.70
CA GLU A 505 9.46 -7.92 -19.19
C GLU A 505 8.53 -7.76 -17.97
N VAL A 506 7.32 -8.34 -18.02
CA VAL A 506 6.39 -8.36 -16.87
C VAL A 506 7.03 -9.03 -15.65
N LYS A 507 7.69 -10.18 -15.84
CA LYS A 507 8.36 -10.91 -14.76
C LYS A 507 9.58 -10.19 -14.20
N GLU A 508 10.37 -9.53 -15.05
CA GLU A 508 11.54 -8.76 -14.62
C GLU A 508 11.11 -7.54 -13.81
N ASN A 509 10.03 -6.86 -14.20
CA ASN A 509 9.44 -5.77 -13.43
C ASN A 509 8.97 -6.26 -12.04
N ASP A 510 8.36 -7.45 -11.97
CA ASP A 510 7.97 -8.07 -10.70
C ASP A 510 9.18 -8.43 -9.82
N ALA A 511 10.23 -9.01 -10.41
CA ALA A 511 11.44 -9.41 -9.69
C ALA A 511 12.27 -8.20 -9.21
N ASN A 512 12.32 -7.14 -10.01
CA ASN A 512 13.01 -5.90 -9.66
C ASN A 512 12.25 -5.10 -8.60
N GLY A 513 10.90 -5.14 -8.60
CA GLY A 513 10.10 -4.65 -7.48
C GLY A 513 10.43 -5.37 -6.18
N ALA A 514 10.53 -6.71 -6.22
CA ALA A 514 10.88 -7.52 -5.05
C ALA A 514 12.32 -7.32 -4.53
N ASN A 515 13.28 -6.98 -5.41
CA ASN A 515 14.70 -6.82 -5.06
C ASN A 515 15.09 -5.37 -4.71
N GLY A 516 14.49 -4.36 -5.36
CA GLY A 516 14.80 -2.95 -5.11
C GLY A 516 14.40 -2.46 -3.71
N ALA A 517 13.50 -3.18 -3.04
CA ALA A 517 13.09 -2.92 -1.66
C ALA A 517 14.01 -3.56 -0.60
N ASN A 518 14.96 -4.44 -0.97
CA ASN A 518 15.96 -4.99 -0.03
C ASN A 518 17.16 -4.05 0.19
N ASP A 519 17.33 -3.05 -0.68
CA ASP A 519 18.46 -2.11 -0.68
C ASP A 519 18.08 -0.68 -0.24
N ALA A 520 16.82 -0.46 0.18
CA ALA A 520 16.31 0.80 0.75
C ALA A 520 15.88 0.60 2.21
#